data_AF-A0A6N6WQ40-F1
#
_entry.id   AF-A0A6N6WQ40-F1
#
_cell.length_a   1.000
_cell.length_b   1.000
_cell.length_c   1.000
_cell.angle_alpha   90.00
_cell.angle_beta   90.00
_cell.angle_gamma   90.00
#
_symmetry.space_group_name_H-M   'P 1'
#
loop_
_entity.id
_entity.type
_entity.pdbx_description
1 polymer ?
#
loop_
_entity_poly.entity_id
_entity_poly.type
_entity_poly.pdbx_seq_one_letter_code
_entity_poly.pdbx_strand_id
1 'polypeptide(L)'
;FSDIFRGPASIFGGIEYQTPWNPLRLKLEYDGNNYQNDFAGKLPQASHFNVGAVYRAASWADLNLSYERGNTLMFGFTLRTNFNDLRPALRDTPKPAYQPAPESEGLQYTTVANQLTALKYNAGFDAPEIQLRDKTLYMSGQQYKYRDSREAVDRANRILVNNLPQGVEKISVTQKREHMAMVTTETDVASLRKQLAGTAPGQSEPLQQQRVEAEDLSAFGRGYRIREDRFSYSFNPTLSQSLGGPEDFYMFQLGLMSSARYWFTDHLLLDGGIFTNIYNNYDKFKSSLLPADSTLPRVRTHIRDYVRNDVYLNNLQANYFADLGNGFYGQVYGGYLETMYAGVGSELLYRPLDACWALGVDVNYVKQRDWDNMMRFTDYSTPTGFVTAYWNPPTLNGVLMK
;
A
#
# COMPACT_ATOMS: atom_id res chain seq x y z
N PHE A 1 -22.30 36.20 -6.44
CA PHE A 1 -23.49 35.56 -5.82
C PHE A 1 -24.78 35.74 -6.62
N SER A 2 -24.87 36.66 -7.59
CA SER A 2 -26.07 36.93 -8.41
C SER A 2 -26.39 35.89 -9.50
N ASP A 3 -25.47 34.97 -9.80
CA ASP A 3 -25.56 34.07 -10.97
C ASP A 3 -25.61 32.57 -10.61
N ILE A 4 -25.68 32.24 -9.32
CA ILE A 4 -25.80 30.86 -8.83
C ILE A 4 -27.14 30.78 -8.08
N PHE A 5 -27.92 29.72 -8.27
CA PHE A 5 -29.26 29.49 -7.69
C PHE A 5 -30.42 30.30 -8.30
N ARG A 6 -30.54 30.32 -9.64
CA ARG A 6 -31.77 30.77 -10.32
C ARG A 6 -32.60 29.57 -10.77
N GLY A 7 -33.92 29.62 -10.59
CA GLY A 7 -34.84 28.59 -11.08
C GLY A 7 -36.15 28.56 -10.30
N PRO A 8 -37.16 27.79 -10.77
CA PRO A 8 -38.38 27.54 -10.00
C PRO A 8 -38.05 26.88 -8.65
N ALA A 9 -38.60 27.43 -7.56
CA ALA A 9 -38.48 26.86 -6.23
C ALA A 9 -39.61 25.85 -5.97
N SER A 10 -39.34 24.84 -5.15
CA SER A 10 -40.32 23.85 -4.72
C SER A 10 -40.16 23.53 -3.23
N ILE A 11 -41.26 23.13 -2.59
CA ILE A 11 -41.27 22.70 -1.20
C ILE A 11 -40.93 21.21 -1.17
N PHE A 12 -40.07 20.82 -0.25
CA PHE A 12 -39.80 19.42 0.06
C PHE A 12 -39.78 19.24 1.57
N GLY A 13 -40.08 18.03 2.04
CA GLY A 13 -40.06 17.73 3.47
C GLY A 13 -40.54 16.34 3.79
N GLY A 14 -40.31 15.87 5.01
CA GLY A 14 -40.71 14.53 5.41
C GLY A 14 -40.78 14.32 6.92
N ILE A 15 -41.37 13.20 7.30
CA ILE A 15 -41.54 12.72 8.67
C ILE A 15 -40.93 11.33 8.76
N GLU A 16 -40.07 11.11 9.74
CA GLU A 16 -39.63 9.78 10.17
C GLU A 16 -40.33 9.43 11.49
N TYR A 17 -40.98 8.27 11.53
CA TYR A 17 -41.68 7.75 12.71
C TYR A 17 -41.03 6.45 13.17
N GLN A 18 -40.50 6.47 14.40
CA GLN A 18 -40.06 5.27 15.10
C GLN A 18 -41.28 4.54 15.65
N THR A 19 -41.54 3.34 15.14
CA THR A 19 -42.66 2.54 15.61
C THR A 19 -42.37 1.94 17.00
N PRO A 20 -43.40 1.51 17.75
CA PRO A 20 -43.21 0.75 18.99
C PRO A 20 -42.43 -0.54 18.80
N TRP A 21 -42.40 -1.09 17.58
CA TRP A 21 -41.49 -2.17 17.22
C TRP A 21 -40.11 -1.58 16.90
N ASN A 22 -39.23 -1.56 17.89
CA ASN A 22 -37.90 -0.92 17.80
C ASN A 22 -37.12 -1.14 16.49
N PRO A 23 -37.12 -2.34 15.87
CA PRO A 23 -36.42 -2.56 14.60
C PRO A 23 -37.02 -1.80 13.40
N LEU A 24 -38.26 -1.36 13.44
CA LEU A 24 -38.97 -0.78 12.29
C LEU A 24 -39.18 0.73 12.44
N ARG A 25 -38.79 1.47 11.39
CA ARG A 25 -39.10 2.90 11.21
C ARG A 25 -39.84 3.11 9.90
N LEU A 26 -40.77 4.05 9.92
CA LEU A 26 -41.53 4.45 8.75
C LEU A 26 -41.12 5.87 8.34
N LYS A 27 -41.10 6.13 7.04
CA LYS A 27 -40.80 7.44 6.47
C LYS A 27 -41.90 7.85 5.50
N LEU A 28 -42.27 9.11 5.57
CA LEU A 28 -43.12 9.77 4.59
C LEU A 28 -42.41 11.03 4.12
N GLU A 29 -42.29 11.22 2.82
CA GLU A 29 -41.66 12.38 2.21
C GLU A 29 -42.58 12.97 1.14
N TYR A 30 -42.58 14.29 1.04
CA TYR A 30 -43.12 15.05 -0.08
C TYR A 30 -41.94 15.56 -0.93
N ASP A 31 -41.87 15.06 -2.16
CA ASP A 31 -40.84 15.35 -3.16
C ASP A 31 -41.28 16.51 -4.06
N GLY A 32 -40.54 17.61 -3.97
CA GLY A 32 -40.77 18.82 -4.75
C GLY A 32 -40.21 18.78 -6.18
N ASN A 33 -39.52 17.72 -6.59
CA ASN A 33 -38.88 17.65 -7.90
C ASN A 33 -39.89 17.60 -9.06
N ASN A 34 -39.51 18.24 -10.17
CA ASN A 34 -40.20 18.13 -11.44
C ASN A 34 -39.33 17.34 -12.43
N TYR A 35 -39.68 16.08 -12.63
CA TYR A 35 -38.91 15.15 -13.47
C TYR A 35 -39.18 15.27 -14.98
N GLN A 36 -39.88 16.32 -15.44
CA GLN A 36 -40.13 16.51 -16.87
C GLN A 36 -38.87 16.87 -17.67
N ASN A 37 -37.90 17.53 -17.04
CA ASN A 37 -36.66 18.01 -17.66
C ASN A 37 -35.40 17.36 -17.05
N ASP A 38 -35.52 16.12 -16.58
CA ASP A 38 -34.39 15.40 -16.00
C ASP A 38 -33.35 15.02 -17.07
N PHE A 39 -32.07 14.96 -16.69
CA PHE A 39 -30.98 14.55 -17.59
C PHE A 39 -31.15 13.11 -18.08
N ALA A 40 -31.78 12.25 -17.28
CA ALA A 40 -32.13 10.88 -17.65
C ALA A 40 -33.35 10.79 -18.60
N GLY A 41 -33.91 11.93 -19.03
CA GLY A 41 -35.15 12.03 -19.81
C GLY A 41 -36.39 12.19 -18.92
N LYS A 42 -37.58 12.22 -19.54
CA LYS A 42 -38.84 12.40 -18.80
C LYS A 42 -39.13 11.18 -17.92
N LEU A 43 -38.99 11.32 -16.61
CA LEU A 43 -39.33 10.25 -15.68
C LEU A 43 -40.83 10.31 -15.33
N PRO A 44 -41.56 9.19 -15.39
CA PRO A 44 -42.95 9.16 -14.98
C PRO A 44 -43.05 9.37 -13.46
N GLN A 45 -43.96 10.25 -13.04
CA GLN A 45 -44.28 10.51 -11.64
C GLN A 45 -45.80 10.55 -11.50
N ALA A 46 -46.35 9.64 -10.70
CA ALA A 46 -47.78 9.56 -10.40
C ALA A 46 -48.14 10.27 -9.07
N SER A 47 -47.16 10.46 -8.18
CA SER A 47 -47.34 11.12 -6.88
C SER A 47 -46.09 11.88 -6.46
N HIS A 48 -46.29 12.96 -5.70
CA HIS A 48 -45.23 13.66 -4.97
C HIS A 48 -44.92 13.04 -3.61
N PHE A 49 -45.70 12.05 -3.16
CA PHE A 49 -45.45 11.38 -1.88
C PHE A 49 -44.64 10.10 -2.06
N ASN A 50 -43.57 9.99 -1.29
CA ASN A 50 -42.73 8.81 -1.15
C ASN A 50 -42.94 8.21 0.24
N VAL A 51 -43.12 6.89 0.30
CA VAL A 51 -43.26 6.16 1.57
C VAL A 51 -42.17 5.11 1.69
N GLY A 52 -41.62 4.93 2.89
CA GLY A 52 -40.54 3.98 3.12
C GLY A 52 -40.61 3.30 4.47
N ALA A 53 -40.07 2.09 4.53
CA ALA A 53 -39.87 1.31 5.73
C ALA A 53 -38.39 0.94 5.85
N VAL A 54 -37.83 1.14 7.05
CA VAL A 54 -36.46 0.75 7.39
C VAL A 54 -36.53 -0.27 8.51
N TYR A 55 -36.09 -1.50 8.23
CA TYR A 55 -36.05 -2.60 9.16
C TYR A 55 -34.61 -2.93 9.58
N ARG A 56 -34.31 -2.81 10.88
CA ARG A 56 -33.02 -3.20 11.44
C ARG A 56 -32.96 -4.71 11.64
N ALA A 57 -32.40 -5.42 10.66
CA ALA A 57 -32.23 -6.86 10.70
C ALA A 57 -31.13 -7.31 11.69
N ALA A 58 -30.09 -6.48 11.88
CA ALA A 58 -29.04 -6.69 12.87
C ALA A 58 -28.47 -5.35 13.35
N SER A 59 -27.66 -5.34 14.42
CA SER A 59 -26.97 -4.12 14.87
C SER A 59 -26.07 -3.50 13.79
N TRP A 60 -25.61 -4.31 12.84
CA TRP A 60 -24.75 -3.93 11.72
C TRP A 60 -25.51 -3.86 10.37
N ALA A 61 -26.81 -4.13 10.30
CA ALA A 61 -27.56 -4.18 9.04
C ALA A 61 -28.98 -3.60 9.14
N ASP A 62 -29.29 -2.65 8.26
CA ASP A 62 -30.64 -2.17 8.00
C ASP A 62 -31.09 -2.59 6.58
N LEU A 63 -32.34 -3.00 6.43
CA LEU A 63 -33.02 -3.26 5.15
C LEU A 63 -34.03 -2.14 4.90
N ASN A 64 -34.08 -1.63 3.67
CA ASN A 64 -34.92 -0.50 3.27
C ASN A 64 -35.86 -0.95 2.14
N LEU A 65 -37.14 -0.60 2.26
CA LEU A 65 -38.13 -0.77 1.21
C LEU A 65 -38.90 0.55 1.07
N SER A 66 -38.89 1.16 -0.11
CA SER A 66 -39.65 2.40 -0.38
C SER A 66 -40.48 2.29 -1.65
N TYR A 67 -41.57 3.06 -1.68
CA TYR A 67 -42.39 3.30 -2.85
C TYR A 67 -42.33 4.78 -3.18
N GLU A 68 -41.68 5.10 -4.29
CA GLU A 68 -41.31 6.46 -4.70
C GLU A 68 -42.05 6.87 -5.97
N ARG A 69 -42.28 8.17 -6.10
CA ARG A 69 -42.95 8.82 -7.25
C ARG A 69 -44.35 8.26 -7.55
N GLY A 70 -44.94 7.50 -6.63
CA GLY A 70 -46.20 6.80 -6.81
C GLY A 70 -46.16 5.64 -7.82
N ASN A 71 -44.98 5.22 -8.28
CA ASN A 71 -44.86 4.19 -9.33
C ASN A 71 -43.58 3.33 -9.27
N THR A 72 -42.65 3.61 -8.36
CA THR A 72 -41.36 2.94 -8.31
C THR A 72 -41.18 2.26 -6.96
N LEU A 73 -41.01 0.93 -6.94
CA LEU A 73 -40.60 0.20 -5.75
C LEU A 73 -39.07 0.16 -5.69
N MET A 74 -38.50 0.53 -4.54
CA MET A 74 -37.08 0.56 -4.26
C MET A 74 -36.78 -0.37 -3.09
N PHE A 75 -35.70 -1.14 -3.22
CA PHE A 75 -35.16 -1.97 -2.15
C PHE A 75 -33.68 -1.65 -1.97
N GLY A 76 -33.23 -1.58 -0.73
CA GLY A 76 -31.82 -1.35 -0.41
C GLY A 76 -31.44 -1.92 0.93
N PHE A 77 -30.14 -1.90 1.22
CA PHE A 77 -29.61 -2.29 2.52
C PHE A 77 -28.48 -1.34 2.93
N THR A 78 -28.30 -1.16 4.23
CA THR A 78 -27.22 -0.37 4.81
C THR A 78 -26.43 -1.25 5.77
N LEU A 79 -25.15 -1.44 5.51
CA LEU A 79 -24.23 -2.13 6.41
C LEU A 79 -23.48 -1.09 7.25
N ARG A 80 -23.44 -1.31 8.57
CA ARG A 80 -22.76 -0.45 9.54
C ARG A 80 -21.60 -1.23 10.13
N THR A 81 -20.42 -0.63 10.12
CA THR A 81 -19.25 -1.19 10.76
C THR A 81 -18.44 -0.10 11.44
N ASN A 82 -17.84 -0.42 12.58
CA ASN A 82 -16.83 0.43 13.21
C ASN A 82 -15.45 -0.13 12.86
N PHE A 83 -14.78 0.49 11.91
CA PHE A 83 -13.43 0.08 11.51
C PHE A 83 -12.39 0.23 12.63
N ASN A 84 -12.70 0.98 13.71
CA ASN A 84 -11.84 1.06 14.89
C ASN A 84 -11.88 -0.20 15.76
N ASP A 85 -12.93 -1.02 15.68
CA ASP A 85 -13.08 -2.25 16.48
C ASP A 85 -12.69 -3.50 15.68
N LEU A 86 -12.67 -3.40 14.35
CA LEU A 86 -12.13 -4.45 13.48
C LEU A 86 -10.65 -4.64 13.77
N ARG A 87 -10.30 -5.83 14.29
CA ARG A 87 -8.93 -6.27 14.48
C ARG A 87 -8.69 -7.42 13.50
N PRO A 88 -7.66 -7.34 12.63
CA PRO A 88 -7.27 -8.50 11.84
C PRO A 88 -6.90 -9.64 12.80
N ALA A 89 -7.45 -10.82 12.55
CA ALA A 89 -7.11 -12.03 13.29
C ALA A 89 -5.71 -12.53 12.85
N LEU A 90 -4.67 -11.77 13.18
CA LEU A 90 -3.30 -12.16 12.93
C LEU A 90 -2.91 -13.22 13.98
N ARG A 91 -2.85 -14.49 13.56
CA ARG A 91 -2.17 -15.53 14.32
C ARG A 91 -0.66 -15.34 14.18
N ASP A 92 -0.10 -14.45 14.96
CA ASP A 92 1.36 -14.27 15.00
C ASP A 92 2.02 -15.37 15.86
N THR A 93 3.25 -15.72 15.50
CA THR A 93 4.07 -16.58 16.34
C THR A 93 4.39 -15.85 17.66
N PRO A 94 4.33 -16.53 18.81
CA PRO A 94 4.70 -15.93 20.09
C PRO A 94 6.10 -15.31 20.02
N LYS A 95 6.31 -14.19 20.73
CA LYS A 95 7.66 -13.64 20.88
C LYS A 95 8.57 -14.73 21.48
N PRO A 96 9.79 -14.94 20.97
CA PRO A 96 10.71 -15.94 21.50
C PRO A 96 10.93 -15.72 22.99
N ALA A 97 11.05 -16.76 23.80
CA ALA A 97 11.34 -16.60 25.23
C ALA A 97 12.80 -16.11 25.43
N TYR A 98 13.05 -15.43 26.56
CA TYR A 98 14.42 -15.10 26.95
C TYR A 98 14.98 -16.29 27.73
N GLN A 99 15.91 -16.99 27.12
CA GLN A 99 16.54 -18.21 27.62
C GLN A 99 18.00 -18.17 27.17
N PRO A 100 18.87 -17.42 27.87
CA PRO A 100 20.26 -17.26 27.47
C PRO A 100 21.01 -18.58 27.58
N ALA A 101 21.61 -19.00 26.49
CA ALA A 101 22.57 -20.11 26.45
C ALA A 101 23.95 -19.65 26.96
N PRO A 102 24.83 -20.57 27.35
CA PRO A 102 26.22 -20.24 27.65
C PRO A 102 26.89 -19.52 26.48
N GLU A 103 27.65 -18.47 26.77
CA GLU A 103 28.36 -17.69 25.76
C GLU A 103 29.45 -18.54 25.08
N SER A 104 29.56 -18.40 23.75
CA SER A 104 30.58 -19.07 22.94
C SER A 104 31.76 -18.14 22.64
N GLU A 105 32.95 -18.66 22.31
CA GLU A 105 34.10 -17.82 21.92
C GLU A 105 33.85 -17.02 20.61
N GLY A 106 32.93 -17.48 19.78
CA GLY A 106 32.61 -16.86 18.50
C GLY A 106 31.29 -17.36 17.93
N LEU A 107 31.01 -16.99 16.67
CA LEU A 107 29.82 -17.45 15.96
C LEU A 107 29.92 -18.93 15.59
N GLN A 108 28.99 -19.74 16.10
CA GLN A 108 28.91 -21.17 15.81
C GLN A 108 27.88 -21.44 14.72
N TYR A 109 28.24 -22.21 13.69
CA TYR A 109 27.41 -22.40 12.49
C TYR A 109 25.97 -22.86 12.80
N THR A 110 25.81 -23.88 13.65
CA THR A 110 24.49 -24.44 13.99
C THR A 110 23.62 -23.45 14.76
N THR A 111 24.21 -22.74 15.71
CA THR A 111 23.55 -21.67 16.47
C THR A 111 23.08 -20.55 15.56
N VAL A 112 23.95 -20.08 14.67
CA VAL A 112 23.63 -18.98 13.75
C VAL A 112 22.59 -19.41 12.72
N ALA A 113 22.62 -20.65 12.22
CA ALA A 113 21.58 -21.15 11.33
C ALA A 113 20.18 -21.15 11.99
N ASN A 114 20.09 -21.52 13.27
CA ASN A 114 18.85 -21.44 14.05
C ASN A 114 18.41 -19.99 14.28
N GLN A 115 19.34 -19.09 14.59
CA GLN A 115 19.07 -17.66 14.73
C GLN A 115 18.55 -17.07 13.43
N LEU A 116 19.20 -17.32 12.29
CA LEU A 116 18.76 -16.84 10.97
C LEU A 116 17.36 -17.34 10.62
N THR A 117 17.05 -18.60 10.92
CA THR A 117 15.70 -19.17 10.74
C THR A 117 14.68 -18.46 11.61
N ALA A 118 14.99 -18.22 12.89
CA ALA A 118 14.12 -17.49 13.80
C ALA A 118 13.97 -16.01 13.39
N LEU A 119 15.03 -15.37 12.89
CA LEU A 119 14.97 -14.00 12.36
C LEU A 119 14.02 -13.93 11.15
N LYS A 120 14.07 -14.92 10.26
CA LYS A 120 13.17 -15.01 9.10
C LYS A 120 11.72 -15.23 9.50
N TYR A 121 11.42 -16.32 10.21
CA TYR A 121 10.03 -16.74 10.43
C TYR A 121 9.36 -16.12 11.68
N ASN A 122 10.14 -15.75 12.71
CA ASN A 122 9.61 -15.11 13.91
C ASN A 122 9.74 -13.58 13.83
N ALA A 123 10.96 -13.05 13.70
CA ALA A 123 11.17 -11.59 13.65
C ALA A 123 10.77 -10.96 12.30
N GLY A 124 10.55 -11.76 11.25
CA GLY A 124 10.00 -11.29 9.99
C GLY A 124 10.99 -10.55 9.10
N PHE A 125 12.27 -10.92 9.16
CA PHE A 125 13.32 -10.39 8.30
C PHE A 125 13.62 -11.35 7.17
N ASP A 126 13.38 -10.95 5.93
CA ASP A 126 13.82 -11.73 4.78
C ASP A 126 15.32 -11.53 4.53
N ALA A 127 15.94 -12.57 3.96
CA ALA A 127 17.38 -12.69 3.72
C ALA A 127 18.26 -12.16 4.88
N PRO A 128 18.05 -12.61 6.14
CA PRO A 128 18.81 -12.09 7.27
C PRO A 128 20.29 -12.47 7.14
N GLU A 129 21.15 -11.59 7.63
CA GLU A 129 22.60 -11.75 7.69
C GLU A 129 23.11 -11.34 9.08
N ILE A 130 23.99 -12.16 9.65
CA ILE A 130 24.63 -11.93 10.95
C ILE A 130 26.15 -11.85 10.75
N GLN A 131 26.76 -10.81 11.32
CA GLN A 131 28.20 -10.57 11.30
C GLN A 131 28.67 -10.16 12.70
N LEU A 132 29.82 -10.69 13.13
CA LEU A 132 30.46 -10.28 14.38
C LEU A 132 31.72 -9.47 14.04
N ARG A 133 31.82 -8.26 14.57
CA ARG A 133 33.01 -7.43 14.43
C ARG A 133 33.25 -6.63 15.71
N ASP A 134 34.49 -6.67 16.18
CA ASP A 134 34.90 -6.10 17.46
C ASP A 134 33.99 -6.62 18.59
N LYS A 135 33.26 -5.74 19.26
CA LYS A 135 32.30 -6.08 20.32
C LYS A 135 30.84 -5.89 19.90
N THR A 136 30.58 -5.85 18.60
CA THR A 136 29.24 -5.60 18.05
C THR A 136 28.79 -6.77 17.18
N LEU A 137 27.59 -7.27 17.45
CA LEU A 137 26.89 -8.21 16.59
C LEU A 137 25.97 -7.44 15.65
N TYR A 138 26.32 -7.41 14.37
CA TYR A 138 25.52 -6.80 13.32
C TYR A 138 24.53 -7.81 12.77
N MET A 139 23.28 -7.39 12.63
CA MET A 139 22.23 -8.11 11.96
C MET A 139 21.63 -7.20 10.89
N SER A 140 21.39 -7.72 9.68
CA SER A 140 20.63 -6.99 8.66
C SER A 140 19.59 -7.87 7.98
N GLY A 141 18.55 -7.27 7.43
CA GLY A 141 17.52 -7.98 6.65
C GLY A 141 16.34 -7.08 6.26
N GLN A 142 15.50 -7.54 5.34
CA GLN A 142 14.33 -6.79 4.88
C GLN A 142 13.08 -7.16 5.70
N GLN A 143 12.50 -6.20 6.40
CA GLN A 143 11.35 -6.47 7.27
C GLN A 143 10.05 -6.55 6.44
N TYR A 144 9.34 -7.67 6.50
CA TYR A 144 8.13 -7.92 5.69
C TYR A 144 6.86 -8.29 6.48
N LYS A 145 6.97 -8.55 7.78
CA LYS A 145 5.91 -9.15 8.60
C LYS A 145 5.18 -8.15 9.50
N TYR A 146 5.88 -7.21 10.12
CA TYR A 146 5.35 -6.34 11.17
C TYR A 146 5.07 -4.93 10.65
N ARG A 147 3.90 -4.37 11.00
CA ARG A 147 3.56 -2.98 10.66
C ARG A 147 4.41 -1.98 11.45
N ASP A 148 4.65 -2.26 12.74
CA ASP A 148 5.59 -1.49 13.56
C ASP A 148 6.95 -2.18 13.50
N SER A 149 7.95 -1.51 12.92
CA SER A 149 9.30 -2.05 12.81
C SER A 149 9.97 -2.31 14.15
N ARG A 150 9.57 -1.60 15.23
CA ARG A 150 10.15 -1.81 16.57
C ARG A 150 9.89 -3.22 17.09
N GLU A 151 8.71 -3.77 16.78
CA GLU A 151 8.35 -5.14 17.13
C GLU A 151 9.31 -6.17 16.50
N ALA A 152 9.71 -5.93 15.24
CA ALA A 152 10.66 -6.78 14.54
C ALA A 152 12.05 -6.70 15.20
N VAL A 153 12.52 -5.48 15.53
CA VAL A 153 13.81 -5.25 16.21
C VAL A 153 13.83 -5.89 17.60
N ASP A 154 12.78 -5.75 18.39
CA ASP A 154 12.66 -6.36 19.72
C ASP A 154 12.79 -7.90 19.65
N ARG A 155 12.14 -8.51 18.66
CA ARG A 155 12.23 -9.95 18.42
C ARG A 155 13.62 -10.35 17.96
N ALA A 156 14.22 -9.61 17.04
CA ALA A 156 15.59 -9.86 16.60
C ALA A 156 16.57 -9.79 17.78
N ASN A 157 16.50 -8.74 18.58
CA ASN A 157 17.30 -8.59 19.79
C ASN A 157 17.12 -9.78 20.74
N ARG A 158 15.89 -10.24 20.97
CA ARG A 158 15.62 -11.40 21.83
C ARG A 158 16.16 -12.72 21.27
N ILE A 159 16.13 -12.90 19.95
CA ILE A 159 16.71 -14.07 19.26
C ILE A 159 18.24 -14.06 19.37
N LEU A 160 18.85 -12.90 19.14
CA LEU A 160 20.29 -12.74 19.13
C LEU A 160 20.88 -12.84 20.55
N VAL A 161 20.29 -12.14 21.52
CA VAL A 161 20.79 -12.09 22.91
C VAL A 161 20.85 -13.46 23.59
N ASN A 162 19.96 -14.39 23.19
CA ASN A 162 19.92 -15.74 23.74
C ASN A 162 21.17 -16.57 23.39
N ASN A 163 21.93 -16.22 22.35
CA ASN A 163 23.13 -16.97 21.93
C ASN A 163 24.22 -16.01 21.43
N LEU A 164 24.63 -15.05 22.26
CA LEU A 164 25.73 -14.15 21.93
C LEU A 164 27.09 -14.80 22.22
N PRO A 165 28.11 -14.55 21.37
CA PRO A 165 29.50 -14.78 21.73
C PRO A 165 29.96 -13.95 22.93
N GLN A 166 31.02 -14.41 23.59
CA GLN A 166 31.68 -13.69 24.68
C GLN A 166 32.19 -12.33 24.20
N GLY A 167 32.04 -11.31 25.06
CA GLY A 167 32.58 -9.96 24.81
C GLY A 167 31.74 -9.09 23.88
N VAL A 168 30.57 -9.54 23.41
CA VAL A 168 29.62 -8.69 22.66
C VAL A 168 28.94 -7.72 23.61
N GLU A 169 29.14 -6.43 23.38
CA GLU A 169 28.57 -5.33 24.16
C GLU A 169 27.36 -4.70 23.45
N LYS A 170 27.28 -4.78 22.11
CA LYS A 170 26.24 -4.13 21.32
C LYS A 170 25.62 -5.07 20.27
N ILE A 171 24.31 -4.94 20.05
CA ILE A 171 23.60 -5.51 18.89
C ILE A 171 23.20 -4.37 17.97
N SER A 172 23.58 -4.42 16.69
CA SER A 172 23.22 -3.45 15.66
C SER A 172 22.27 -4.10 14.66
N VAL A 173 20.99 -3.72 14.66
CA VAL A 173 19.96 -4.26 13.77
C VAL A 173 19.66 -3.28 12.64
N THR A 174 20.12 -3.57 11.43
CA THR A 174 19.95 -2.75 10.23
C THR A 174 18.78 -3.27 9.39
N GLN A 175 17.73 -2.46 9.28
CA GLN A 175 16.55 -2.79 8.48
C GLN A 175 16.75 -2.33 7.04
N LYS A 176 16.51 -3.23 6.09
CA LYS A 176 16.63 -2.96 4.66
C LYS A 176 15.27 -2.85 3.98
N ARG A 177 15.23 -2.15 2.85
CA ARG A 177 14.10 -2.14 1.92
C ARG A 177 14.61 -2.02 0.50
N GLU A 178 14.21 -2.96 -0.37
CA GLU A 178 14.74 -3.07 -1.74
C GLU A 178 16.27 -3.00 -1.76
N HIS A 179 16.90 -3.80 -0.89
CA HIS A 179 18.36 -3.93 -0.68
C HIS A 179 19.05 -2.71 -0.09
N MET A 180 18.39 -1.55 0.01
CA MET A 180 18.93 -0.35 0.63
C MET A 180 18.79 -0.39 2.15
N ALA A 181 19.84 0.06 2.85
CA ALA A 181 19.81 0.19 4.30
C ALA A 181 18.96 1.42 4.68
N MET A 182 17.98 1.24 5.55
CA MET A 182 17.00 2.29 5.86
C MET A 182 17.22 2.92 7.21
N VAL A 183 17.59 2.11 8.20
CA VAL A 183 17.85 2.53 9.58
C VAL A 183 18.56 1.42 10.32
N THR A 184 19.44 1.80 11.24
CA THR A 184 20.07 0.89 12.18
C THR A 184 19.58 1.18 13.59
N THR A 185 19.24 0.15 14.34
CA THR A 185 18.93 0.24 15.77
C THR A 185 20.05 -0.40 16.56
N GLU A 186 20.78 0.40 17.31
CA GLU A 186 21.81 -0.05 18.24
C GLU A 186 21.19 -0.34 19.60
N THR A 187 21.51 -1.50 20.17
CA THR A 187 21.03 -1.94 21.47
C THR A 187 22.20 -2.40 22.34
N ASP A 188 22.33 -1.83 23.53
CA ASP A 188 23.31 -2.28 24.52
C ASP A 188 22.86 -3.63 25.13
N VAL A 189 23.78 -4.60 25.13
CA VAL A 189 23.49 -5.97 25.54
C VAL A 189 23.21 -6.07 27.05
N ALA A 190 23.93 -5.30 27.87
CA ALA A 190 23.79 -5.37 29.33
C ALA A 190 22.40 -4.87 29.77
N SER A 191 21.97 -3.72 29.26
CA SER A 191 20.65 -3.15 29.51
C SER A 191 19.53 -4.05 28.97
N LEU A 192 19.70 -4.66 27.80
CA LEU A 192 18.74 -5.62 27.23
C LEU A 192 18.58 -6.86 28.12
N ARG A 193 19.69 -7.47 28.56
CA ARG A 193 19.66 -8.64 29.46
C ARG A 193 18.95 -8.32 30.77
N LYS A 194 19.23 -7.15 31.36
CA LYS A 194 18.59 -6.69 32.59
C LYS A 194 17.08 -6.46 32.42
N GLN A 195 16.66 -5.88 31.31
CA GLN A 195 15.25 -5.67 30.98
C GLN A 195 14.51 -7.02 30.80
N LEU A 196 15.11 -7.96 30.07
CA LEU A 196 14.50 -9.26 29.77
C LEU A 196 14.48 -10.23 30.94
N ALA A 197 15.44 -10.14 31.86
CA ALA A 197 15.46 -10.93 33.10
C ALA A 197 14.35 -10.50 34.09
N GLY A 198 13.79 -9.31 33.90
CA GLY A 198 12.86 -8.68 34.82
C GLY A 198 13.59 -7.97 35.96
N THR A 199 13.09 -6.79 36.34
CA THR A 199 13.61 -6.00 37.46
C THR A 199 12.58 -5.97 38.59
N ALA A 200 13.06 -5.82 39.84
CA ALA A 200 12.16 -5.61 40.97
C ALA A 200 11.31 -4.35 40.74
N PRO A 201 10.03 -4.34 41.17
CA PRO A 201 9.17 -3.16 41.04
C PRO A 201 9.86 -1.90 41.60
N GLY A 202 9.96 -0.84 40.80
CA GLY A 202 10.60 0.43 41.17
C GLY A 202 12.07 0.60 40.79
N GLN A 203 12.73 -0.43 40.25
CA GLN A 203 14.13 -0.35 39.75
C GLN A 203 14.23 -0.64 38.24
N SER A 204 13.20 -0.30 37.46
CA SER A 204 13.25 -0.47 36.01
C SER A 204 14.20 0.57 35.42
N GLU A 205 15.35 0.11 34.94
CA GLU A 205 16.22 0.93 34.09
C GLU A 205 15.71 0.88 32.64
N PRO A 206 15.73 2.01 31.92
CA PRO A 206 15.34 2.04 30.53
C PRO A 206 16.33 1.23 29.68
N LEU A 207 15.80 0.54 28.66
CA LEU A 207 16.61 -0.08 27.63
C LEU A 207 17.48 0.99 26.95
N GLN A 208 18.79 0.79 26.93
CA GLN A 208 19.69 1.67 26.20
C GLN A 208 19.69 1.24 24.73
N GLN A 209 18.78 1.85 23.97
CA GLN A 209 18.57 1.59 22.56
C GLN A 209 18.38 2.91 21.82
N GLN A 210 19.03 3.04 20.66
CA GLN A 210 18.96 4.23 19.83
C GLN A 210 18.86 3.88 18.35
N ARG A 211 18.16 4.71 17.58
CA ARG A 211 18.16 4.64 16.12
C ARG A 211 19.24 5.56 15.60
N VAL A 212 20.01 5.07 14.65
CA VAL A 212 21.10 5.79 13.98
C VAL A 212 20.95 5.65 12.47
N GLU A 213 21.65 6.52 11.73
CA GLU A 213 21.71 6.42 10.27
C GLU A 213 22.18 5.03 9.86
N ALA A 214 21.68 4.56 8.73
CA ALA A 214 21.90 3.18 8.32
C ALA A 214 23.39 2.89 8.12
N GLU A 215 23.87 1.80 8.71
CA GLU A 215 25.26 1.38 8.55
C GLU A 215 25.46 0.57 7.27
N ASP A 216 26.40 0.98 6.42
CA ASP A 216 26.81 0.18 5.27
C ASP A 216 27.78 -0.92 5.70
N LEU A 217 27.26 -2.15 5.77
CA LEU A 217 28.01 -3.35 6.12
C LEU A 217 28.69 -4.00 4.90
N SER A 218 28.58 -3.43 3.69
CA SER A 218 29.12 -4.03 2.47
C SER A 218 30.64 -4.21 2.52
N ALA A 219 31.34 -3.26 3.14
CA ALA A 219 32.80 -3.29 3.32
C ALA A 219 33.27 -4.36 4.32
N PHE A 220 32.37 -4.95 5.11
CA PHE A 220 32.71 -5.92 6.15
C PHE A 220 32.89 -7.34 5.60
N GLY A 221 32.61 -7.54 4.31
CA GLY A 221 32.52 -8.87 3.70
C GLY A 221 31.16 -9.51 3.98
N ARG A 222 31.05 -10.82 3.76
CA ARG A 222 29.80 -11.57 3.98
C ARG A 222 29.88 -12.38 5.28
N GLY A 223 28.86 -12.25 6.12
CA GLY A 223 28.64 -13.07 7.30
C GLY A 223 27.86 -14.34 7.02
N TYR A 224 27.36 -14.96 8.09
CA TYR A 224 26.39 -16.03 7.98
C TYR A 224 25.05 -15.44 7.56
N ARG A 225 24.43 -15.99 6.52
CA ARG A 225 23.20 -15.43 5.95
C ARG A 225 22.31 -16.46 5.31
N ILE A 226 21.03 -16.15 5.26
CA ILE A 226 20.12 -16.75 4.29
C ILE A 226 20.27 -15.92 3.02
N ARG A 227 20.76 -16.56 1.95
CA ARG A 227 20.95 -15.86 0.67
C ARG A 227 19.59 -15.41 0.14
N GLU A 228 19.56 -14.17 -0.33
CA GLU A 228 18.38 -13.63 -0.98
C GLU A 228 18.12 -14.27 -2.35
N ASP A 229 16.85 -14.45 -2.67
CA ASP A 229 16.42 -14.90 -3.98
C ASP A 229 16.44 -13.72 -4.96
N ARG A 230 17.39 -13.75 -5.89
CA ARG A 230 17.54 -12.70 -6.90
C ARG A 230 16.48 -12.75 -8.00
N PHE A 231 15.84 -13.88 -8.18
CA PHE A 231 14.75 -14.07 -9.14
C PHE A 231 13.46 -14.35 -8.39
N SER A 232 12.41 -13.59 -8.71
CA SER A 232 11.07 -13.87 -8.22
C SER A 232 10.06 -13.74 -9.35
N TYR A 233 8.98 -14.50 -9.24
CA TYR A 233 7.87 -14.49 -10.20
C TYR A 233 6.54 -14.62 -9.47
N SER A 234 5.48 -14.11 -10.08
CA SER A 234 4.13 -14.22 -9.54
C SER A 234 3.10 -14.38 -10.66
N PHE A 235 2.01 -15.08 -10.33
CA PHE A 235 0.84 -15.24 -11.18
C PHE A 235 -0.38 -14.83 -10.37
N ASN A 236 -0.93 -13.66 -10.68
CA ASN A 236 -1.97 -13.02 -9.88
C ASN A 236 -3.26 -12.90 -10.71
N PRO A 237 -4.33 -13.65 -10.37
CA PRO A 237 -5.67 -13.37 -10.87
C PRO A 237 -6.02 -11.93 -10.51
N THR A 238 -6.42 -11.15 -11.51
CA THR A 238 -6.62 -9.71 -11.39
C THR A 238 -8.02 -9.38 -11.87
N LEU A 239 -8.75 -8.62 -11.06
CA LEU A 239 -10.08 -8.09 -11.39
C LEU A 239 -10.02 -6.56 -11.38
N SER A 240 -9.85 -5.96 -12.56
CA SER A 240 -9.94 -4.51 -12.75
C SER A 240 -11.41 -4.13 -12.87
N GLN A 241 -11.86 -3.07 -12.18
CA GLN A 241 -13.27 -2.69 -12.13
C GLN A 241 -13.43 -1.17 -12.19
N SER A 242 -14.49 -0.71 -12.84
CA SER A 242 -14.94 0.68 -12.84
C SER A 242 -16.45 0.71 -12.63
N LEU A 243 -16.91 1.59 -11.74
CA LEU A 243 -18.31 1.78 -11.39
C LEU A 243 -18.75 3.19 -11.75
N GLY A 244 -19.97 3.34 -12.26
CA GLY A 244 -20.56 4.65 -12.60
C GLY A 244 -20.06 5.25 -13.91
N GLY A 245 -19.68 4.40 -14.88
CA GLY A 245 -19.36 4.85 -16.24
C GLY A 245 -20.60 5.36 -16.97
N PRO A 246 -20.47 6.34 -17.88
CA PRO A 246 -21.60 6.84 -18.66
C PRO A 246 -22.16 5.80 -19.67
N GLU A 247 -21.38 4.78 -20.03
CA GLU A 247 -21.79 3.74 -20.99
C GLU A 247 -22.39 2.47 -20.33
N ASP A 248 -21.85 2.02 -19.20
CA ASP A 248 -22.40 0.94 -18.37
C ASP A 248 -22.06 1.23 -16.91
N PHE A 249 -22.98 0.87 -16.00
CA PHE A 249 -22.81 1.12 -14.56
C PHE A 249 -21.62 0.34 -13.99
N TYR A 250 -21.30 -0.82 -14.57
CA TYR A 250 -20.22 -1.68 -14.09
C TYR A 250 -19.39 -2.24 -15.25
N MET A 251 -18.15 -1.79 -15.33
CA MET A 251 -17.14 -2.31 -16.25
C MET A 251 -16.11 -3.14 -15.48
N PHE A 252 -15.66 -4.23 -16.06
CA PHE A 252 -14.65 -5.07 -15.44
C PHE A 252 -13.78 -5.84 -16.45
N GLN A 253 -12.59 -6.21 -15.97
CA GLN A 253 -11.63 -7.06 -16.66
C GLN A 253 -11.13 -8.11 -15.69
N LEU A 254 -11.43 -9.37 -15.99
CA LEU A 254 -10.82 -10.51 -15.33
C LEU A 254 -9.64 -10.99 -16.20
N GLY A 255 -8.46 -11.07 -15.59
CA GLY A 255 -7.27 -11.56 -16.26
C GLY A 255 -6.25 -12.15 -15.30
N LEU A 256 -5.11 -12.54 -15.86
CA LEU A 256 -3.97 -13.05 -15.14
C LEU A 256 -2.78 -12.12 -15.35
N MET A 257 -2.28 -11.52 -14.27
CA MET A 257 -1.01 -10.79 -14.27
C MET A 257 0.12 -11.76 -13.98
N SER A 258 1.03 -11.91 -14.94
CA SER A 258 2.24 -12.72 -14.81
C SER A 258 3.44 -11.78 -14.71
N SER A 259 4.09 -11.75 -13.55
CA SER A 259 5.20 -10.84 -13.28
C SER A 259 6.49 -11.60 -13.00
N ALA A 260 7.60 -11.02 -13.41
CA ALA A 260 8.93 -11.52 -13.10
C ALA A 260 9.85 -10.36 -12.69
N ARG A 261 10.75 -10.63 -11.74
CA ARG A 261 11.75 -9.69 -11.24
C ARG A 261 13.09 -10.38 -11.16
N TYR A 262 14.14 -9.67 -11.56
CA TYR A 262 15.51 -10.14 -11.46
C TYR A 262 16.45 -9.03 -10.98
N TRP A 263 17.09 -9.26 -9.83
CA TRP A 263 18.16 -8.42 -9.29
C TRP A 263 19.50 -8.85 -9.89
N PHE A 264 20.01 -8.07 -10.84
CA PHE A 264 21.34 -8.28 -11.44
C PHE A 264 22.45 -7.99 -10.42
N THR A 265 22.26 -6.94 -9.63
CA THR A 265 23.11 -6.52 -8.51
C THR A 265 22.23 -6.15 -7.32
N ASP A 266 22.84 -5.74 -6.21
CA ASP A 266 22.09 -5.24 -5.04
C ASP A 266 21.52 -3.80 -5.30
N HIS A 267 21.70 -3.27 -6.53
CA HIS A 267 21.25 -1.94 -6.97
C HIS A 267 20.40 -1.97 -8.26
N LEU A 268 20.62 -2.96 -9.13
CA LEU A 268 20.01 -3.05 -10.46
C LEU A 268 18.93 -4.13 -10.49
N LEU A 269 17.68 -3.69 -10.58
CA LEU A 269 16.48 -4.53 -10.72
C LEU A 269 15.93 -4.40 -12.15
N LEU A 270 15.66 -5.54 -12.79
CA LEU A 270 14.79 -5.60 -13.95
C LEU A 270 13.47 -6.25 -13.55
N ASP A 271 12.37 -5.56 -13.78
CA ASP A 271 11.03 -6.10 -13.56
C ASP A 271 10.18 -6.00 -14.83
N GLY A 272 9.27 -6.95 -14.99
CA GLY A 272 8.33 -6.94 -16.10
C GLY A 272 7.07 -7.72 -15.78
N GLY A 273 5.99 -7.33 -16.45
CA GLY A 273 4.66 -7.91 -16.27
C GLY A 273 3.95 -8.07 -17.60
N ILE A 274 3.33 -9.23 -17.80
CA ILE A 274 2.42 -9.50 -18.91
C ILE A 274 1.03 -9.71 -18.33
N PHE A 275 0.05 -9.03 -18.91
CA PHE A 275 -1.35 -9.25 -18.60
C PHE A 275 -2.01 -10.09 -19.68
N THR A 276 -2.69 -11.15 -19.28
CA THR A 276 -3.52 -11.99 -20.14
C THR A 276 -4.98 -11.80 -19.76
N ASN A 277 -5.75 -11.21 -20.66
CA ASN A 277 -7.19 -11.06 -20.53
C ASN A 277 -7.87 -12.43 -20.63
N ILE A 278 -8.77 -12.73 -19.68
CA ILE A 278 -9.58 -13.95 -19.68
C ILE A 278 -11.00 -13.61 -20.11
N TYR A 279 -11.57 -12.58 -19.50
CA TYR A 279 -12.92 -12.12 -19.79
C TYR A 279 -13.11 -10.67 -19.38
N ASN A 280 -13.78 -9.89 -20.21
CA ASN A 280 -14.12 -8.50 -19.92
C ASN A 280 -15.43 -8.11 -20.61
N ASN A 281 -15.99 -6.98 -20.20
CA ASN A 281 -17.17 -6.37 -20.82
C ASN A 281 -16.87 -5.00 -21.44
N TYR A 282 -15.61 -4.75 -21.82
CA TYR A 282 -15.18 -3.48 -22.40
C TYR A 282 -15.62 -3.30 -23.87
N ASP A 283 -16.17 -4.33 -24.49
CA ASP A 283 -16.89 -4.26 -25.76
C ASP A 283 -18.12 -3.33 -25.69
N LYS A 284 -18.74 -3.22 -24.50
CA LYS A 284 -19.83 -2.29 -24.21
C LYS A 284 -19.39 -0.83 -24.22
N PHE A 285 -18.09 -0.58 -24.17
CA PHE A 285 -17.53 0.75 -24.16
C PHE A 285 -17.56 1.34 -25.59
N LYS A 286 -18.68 1.99 -25.94
CA LYS A 286 -18.97 2.47 -27.31
C LYS A 286 -18.50 3.90 -27.62
N SER A 287 -18.26 4.75 -26.63
CA SER A 287 -18.08 6.19 -26.88
C SER A 287 -16.63 6.62 -27.15
N SER A 288 -16.09 6.55 -28.38
CA SER A 288 -14.76 7.14 -28.66
C SER A 288 -14.74 8.69 -28.67
N LEU A 289 -15.87 9.32 -28.34
CA LEU A 289 -16.19 10.71 -28.67
C LEU A 289 -16.35 11.54 -27.38
N LEU A 290 -15.24 12.12 -26.93
CA LEU A 290 -15.28 13.47 -26.37
C LEU A 290 -15.56 14.46 -27.54
N PRO A 291 -16.16 15.63 -27.28
CA PRO A 291 -16.55 16.55 -28.35
C PRO A 291 -15.36 16.86 -29.27
N ALA A 292 -15.66 16.99 -30.57
CA ALA A 292 -14.70 17.15 -31.65
C ALA A 292 -13.87 18.46 -31.57
N ASP A 293 -14.08 19.26 -30.52
CA ASP A 293 -13.54 20.61 -30.32
C ASP A 293 -12.34 20.67 -29.37
N SER A 294 -11.92 19.56 -28.75
CA SER A 294 -10.71 19.55 -27.91
C SER A 294 -9.44 19.40 -28.74
N THR A 295 -8.60 20.43 -28.73
CA THR A 295 -7.26 20.44 -29.35
C THR A 295 -6.17 19.88 -28.41
N LEU A 296 -6.52 19.45 -27.20
CA LEU A 296 -5.56 18.94 -26.23
C LEU A 296 -5.19 17.48 -26.51
N PRO A 297 -3.90 17.10 -26.39
CA PRO A 297 -3.47 15.72 -26.58
C PRO A 297 -4.10 14.79 -25.54
N ARG A 298 -4.52 13.60 -25.98
CA ARG A 298 -5.21 12.60 -25.13
C ARG A 298 -4.20 11.77 -24.34
N VAL A 299 -3.84 12.25 -23.15
CA VAL A 299 -2.76 11.67 -22.34
C VAL A 299 -3.14 10.34 -21.67
N ARG A 300 -4.35 10.24 -21.09
CA ARG A 300 -4.83 9.02 -20.38
C ARG A 300 -6.21 8.53 -20.81
N THR A 301 -6.81 9.19 -21.79
CA THR A 301 -8.17 8.88 -22.28
C THR A 301 -8.22 7.57 -23.08
N HIS A 302 -7.08 7.12 -23.59
CA HIS A 302 -6.97 5.91 -24.42
C HIS A 302 -6.93 4.59 -23.64
N ILE A 303 -7.10 4.58 -22.30
CA ILE A 303 -7.05 3.34 -21.48
C ILE A 303 -7.88 2.19 -22.07
N ARG A 304 -9.00 2.53 -22.70
CA ARG A 304 -9.91 1.58 -23.33
C ARG A 304 -9.33 0.87 -24.53
N ASP A 305 -8.53 1.57 -25.32
CA ASP A 305 -7.92 1.02 -26.52
C ASP A 305 -6.83 0.00 -26.11
N TYR A 306 -6.13 0.25 -24.99
CA TYR A 306 -5.17 -0.68 -24.42
C TYR A 306 -5.82 -1.98 -23.91
N VAL A 307 -6.92 -1.88 -23.15
CA VAL A 307 -7.56 -3.06 -22.53
C VAL A 307 -8.31 -3.97 -23.50
N ARG A 308 -8.41 -3.60 -24.79
CA ARG A 308 -8.91 -4.47 -25.87
C ARG A 308 -7.92 -5.57 -26.25
N ASN A 309 -6.64 -5.41 -25.94
CA ASN A 309 -5.62 -6.42 -26.22
C ASN A 309 -5.82 -7.64 -25.33
N ASP A 310 -5.87 -8.83 -25.94
CA ASP A 310 -6.01 -10.09 -25.19
C ASP A 310 -4.77 -10.41 -24.36
N VAL A 311 -3.59 -10.05 -24.87
CA VAL A 311 -2.31 -10.21 -24.16
C VAL A 311 -1.49 -8.95 -24.40
N TYR A 312 -0.98 -8.36 -23.33
CA TYR A 312 -0.12 -7.18 -23.47
C TYR A 312 0.97 -7.10 -22.40
N LEU A 313 2.07 -6.44 -22.78
CA LEU A 313 3.14 -6.07 -21.86
C LEU A 313 2.67 -4.92 -20.98
N ASN A 314 2.40 -5.20 -19.70
CA ASN A 314 2.05 -4.18 -18.72
C ASN A 314 3.24 -3.24 -18.50
N ASN A 315 4.40 -3.81 -18.18
CA ASN A 315 5.64 -3.06 -17.99
C ASN A 315 6.86 -3.95 -18.26
N LEU A 316 7.99 -3.32 -18.53
CA LEU A 316 9.33 -3.91 -18.60
C LEU A 316 10.33 -2.80 -18.33
N GLN A 317 10.80 -2.72 -17.08
CA GLN A 317 11.53 -1.57 -16.56
C GLN A 317 12.81 -2.03 -15.88
N ALA A 318 13.92 -1.36 -16.21
CA ALA A 318 15.16 -1.44 -15.46
C ALA A 318 15.21 -0.29 -14.45
N ASN A 319 15.62 -0.60 -13.22
CA ASN A 319 15.67 0.30 -12.09
C ASN A 319 17.05 0.19 -11.43
N TYR A 320 17.72 1.32 -11.26
CA TYR A 320 18.95 1.43 -10.49
C TYR A 320 18.69 2.24 -9.23
N PHE A 321 18.85 1.64 -8.06
CA PHE A 321 18.65 2.26 -6.76
C PHE A 321 19.99 2.58 -6.08
N ALA A 322 20.08 3.71 -5.42
CA ALA A 322 21.24 4.11 -4.66
C ALA A 322 20.85 4.77 -3.33
N ASP A 323 21.48 4.32 -2.25
CA ASP A 323 21.61 5.11 -1.03
C ASP A 323 22.81 6.04 -1.22
N LEU A 324 22.58 7.34 -1.12
CA LEU A 324 23.59 8.39 -1.31
C LEU A 324 24.12 8.91 0.04
N GLY A 325 23.65 8.34 1.15
CA GLY A 325 24.02 8.69 2.51
C GLY A 325 23.30 9.93 3.04
N ASN A 326 23.35 10.12 4.36
CA ASN A 326 22.77 11.27 5.07
C ASN A 326 21.27 11.49 4.74
N GLY A 327 20.51 10.41 4.61
CA GLY A 327 19.08 10.45 4.29
C GLY A 327 18.75 10.74 2.83
N PHE A 328 19.72 10.75 1.90
CA PHE A 328 19.46 10.87 0.46
C PHE A 328 19.35 9.50 -0.20
N TYR A 329 18.25 9.28 -0.93
CA TYR A 329 18.01 8.07 -1.70
C TYR A 329 17.69 8.45 -3.14
N GLY A 330 18.27 7.74 -4.10
CA GLY A 330 18.11 8.01 -5.52
C GLY A 330 17.65 6.77 -6.29
N GLN A 331 16.93 7.02 -7.38
CA GLN A 331 16.60 6.00 -8.36
C GLN A 331 16.76 6.58 -9.77
N VAL A 332 17.27 5.77 -10.70
CA VAL A 332 17.18 6.03 -12.15
C VAL A 332 16.51 4.83 -12.79
N TYR A 333 15.59 5.05 -13.71
CA TYR A 333 14.87 3.98 -14.37
C TYR A 333 14.60 4.26 -15.84
N GLY A 334 14.33 3.18 -16.58
CA GLY A 334 13.92 3.28 -17.96
C GLY A 334 13.36 1.99 -18.54
N GLY A 335 12.63 2.13 -19.64
CA GLY A 335 11.96 1.04 -20.34
C GLY A 335 10.47 1.31 -20.51
N TYR A 336 9.67 0.26 -20.59
CA TYR A 336 8.22 0.32 -20.57
C TYR A 336 7.74 0.47 -19.13
N LEU A 337 7.49 1.72 -18.71
CA LEU A 337 7.21 2.08 -17.31
C LEU A 337 5.83 1.59 -16.86
N GLU A 338 4.85 1.73 -17.74
CA GLU A 338 3.48 1.31 -17.52
C GLU A 338 2.80 0.97 -18.84
N THR A 339 1.54 0.51 -18.79
CA THR A 339 0.72 0.13 -19.94
C THR A 339 0.73 1.20 -21.04
N MET A 340 0.66 2.48 -20.67
CA MET A 340 0.56 3.58 -21.64
C MET A 340 1.86 4.26 -22.02
N TYR A 341 2.90 4.17 -21.20
CA TYR A 341 4.09 5.00 -21.36
C TYR A 341 5.37 4.17 -21.19
N ALA A 342 6.32 4.45 -22.07
CA ALA A 342 7.71 4.10 -21.87
C ALA A 342 8.53 5.38 -21.72
N GLY A 343 9.72 5.29 -21.16
CA GLY A 343 10.54 6.46 -20.98
C GLY A 343 11.76 6.19 -20.14
N VAL A 344 12.36 7.29 -19.70
CA VAL A 344 13.45 7.31 -18.73
C VAL A 344 13.14 8.36 -17.68
N GLY A 345 13.57 8.10 -16.44
CA GLY A 345 13.28 8.96 -15.31
C GLY A 345 14.32 8.83 -14.21
N SER A 346 14.31 9.81 -13.32
CA SER A 346 15.11 9.78 -12.10
C SER A 346 14.37 10.43 -10.95
N GLU A 347 14.57 9.89 -9.76
CA GLU A 347 13.97 10.34 -8.52
C GLU A 347 15.05 10.54 -7.47
N LEU A 348 14.93 11.60 -6.67
CA LEU A 348 15.76 11.88 -5.52
C LEU A 348 14.84 12.17 -4.32
N LEU A 349 15.05 11.44 -3.23
CA LEU A 349 14.33 11.59 -1.97
C LEU A 349 15.32 12.00 -0.88
N TYR A 350 15.06 13.12 -0.22
CA TYR A 350 15.69 13.49 1.04
C TYR A 350 14.74 13.17 2.20
N ARG A 351 15.13 12.21 3.03
CA ARG A 351 14.41 11.77 4.22
C ARG A 351 15.39 11.60 5.39
N PRO A 352 15.58 12.65 6.21
CA PRO A 352 16.39 12.54 7.43
C PRO A 352 15.82 11.48 8.38
N LEU A 353 16.70 10.81 9.14
CA LEU A 353 16.27 9.85 10.14
C LEU A 353 15.37 10.49 11.20
N ASP A 354 14.28 9.80 11.55
CA ASP A 354 13.29 10.20 12.56
C ASP A 354 12.60 11.56 12.33
N ALA A 355 12.87 12.21 11.18
CA ALA A 355 12.12 13.39 10.78
C ALA A 355 10.67 13.03 10.45
N CYS A 356 9.77 13.93 10.83
CA CYS A 356 8.36 13.82 10.48
C CYS A 356 8.06 14.26 9.04
N TRP A 357 9.08 14.56 8.24
CA TRP A 357 8.94 15.07 6.88
C TRP A 357 9.98 14.48 5.93
N ALA A 358 9.70 14.55 4.63
CA ALA A 358 10.65 14.22 3.56
C ALA A 358 10.36 15.08 2.32
N LEU A 359 11.35 15.24 1.45
CA LEU A 359 11.21 15.97 0.19
C LEU A 359 11.65 15.09 -0.97
N GLY A 360 10.81 14.96 -1.98
CA GLY A 360 11.10 14.20 -3.20
C GLY A 360 11.11 15.11 -4.42
N VAL A 361 11.99 14.83 -5.37
CA VAL A 361 11.99 15.42 -6.70
C VAL A 361 12.07 14.29 -7.71
N ASP A 362 11.19 14.32 -8.71
CA ASP A 362 11.24 13.42 -9.85
C ASP A 362 11.23 14.20 -11.16
N VAL A 363 11.95 13.66 -12.15
CA VAL A 363 11.97 14.16 -13.52
C VAL A 363 11.96 12.98 -14.48
N ASN A 364 11.16 13.12 -15.53
CA ASN A 364 10.81 12.04 -16.43
C ASN A 364 10.72 12.57 -17.86
N TYR A 365 11.14 11.76 -18.82
CA TYR A 365 10.84 11.96 -20.24
C TYR A 365 10.16 10.71 -20.76
N VAL A 366 8.88 10.85 -21.11
CA VAL A 366 8.02 9.73 -21.48
C VAL A 366 7.50 9.86 -22.89
N LYS A 367 7.29 8.72 -23.54
CA LYS A 367 6.68 8.57 -24.85
C LYS A 367 5.50 7.62 -24.74
N GLN A 368 4.36 8.04 -25.29
CA GLN A 368 3.14 7.23 -25.23
C GLN A 368 3.28 6.03 -26.16
N ARG A 369 2.97 4.86 -25.63
CA ARG A 369 2.94 3.57 -26.34
C ARG A 369 1.77 3.57 -27.31
N ASP A 370 1.87 2.80 -28.37
CA ASP A 370 0.75 2.61 -29.31
C ASP A 370 -0.26 1.62 -28.70
N TRP A 371 -1.56 1.90 -28.80
CA TRP A 371 -2.59 1.08 -28.16
C TRP A 371 -2.92 -0.21 -28.94
N ASP A 372 -2.69 -0.23 -30.26
CA ASP A 372 -2.91 -1.41 -31.11
C ASP A 372 -1.70 -2.35 -31.07
N ASN A 373 -0.50 -1.79 -30.96
CA ASN A 373 0.74 -2.51 -30.75
C ASN A 373 1.58 -1.84 -29.67
N MET A 374 1.40 -2.31 -28.43
CA MET A 374 2.03 -1.74 -27.24
C MET A 374 3.56 -1.89 -27.16
N MET A 375 4.19 -2.50 -28.17
CA MET A 375 5.65 -2.51 -28.38
C MET A 375 6.13 -1.37 -29.28
N ARG A 376 5.21 -0.54 -29.81
CA ARG A 376 5.48 0.66 -30.60
C ARG A 376 5.13 1.91 -29.80
N PHE A 377 5.45 3.06 -30.37
CA PHE A 377 5.15 4.37 -29.81
C PHE A 377 4.31 5.20 -30.77
N THR A 378 3.46 6.02 -30.21
CA THR A 378 2.82 7.14 -30.92
C THR A 378 3.82 8.29 -31.08
N ASP A 379 3.42 9.38 -31.75
CA ASP A 379 4.24 10.58 -31.85
C ASP A 379 4.25 11.43 -30.58
N TYR A 380 3.39 11.13 -29.60
CA TYR A 380 3.30 11.91 -28.37
C TYR A 380 4.43 11.59 -27.39
N SER A 381 5.18 12.62 -27.00
CA SER A 381 6.17 12.58 -25.92
C SER A 381 6.09 13.84 -25.07
N THR A 382 6.38 13.72 -23.78
CA THR A 382 6.39 14.87 -22.87
C THR A 382 7.44 14.68 -21.77
N PRO A 383 8.15 15.75 -21.39
CA PRO A 383 8.80 15.80 -20.09
C PRO A 383 7.75 15.95 -18.99
N THR A 384 7.98 15.35 -17.83
CA THR A 384 7.21 15.60 -16.60
C THR A 384 8.17 15.72 -15.43
N GLY A 385 7.76 16.40 -14.38
CA GLY A 385 8.52 16.43 -13.14
C GLY A 385 7.71 17.01 -12.01
N PHE A 386 7.92 16.49 -10.82
CA PHE A 386 7.20 16.91 -9.62
C PHE A 386 8.16 17.12 -8.46
N VAL A 387 7.78 18.05 -7.58
CA VAL A 387 8.36 18.19 -6.26
C VAL A 387 7.27 17.80 -5.27
N THR A 388 7.57 16.86 -4.40
CA THR A 388 6.63 16.33 -3.41
C THR A 388 7.17 16.56 -2.01
N ALA A 389 6.32 17.08 -1.12
CA ALA A 389 6.62 17.18 0.30
C ALA A 389 5.78 16.17 1.07
N TYR A 390 6.45 15.33 1.86
CA TYR A 390 5.81 14.36 2.74
C TYR A 390 5.81 14.91 4.16
N TRP A 391 4.70 14.76 4.88
CA TRP A 391 4.61 15.17 6.27
C TRP A 391 3.72 14.23 7.08
N ASN A 392 4.21 13.80 8.23
CA ASN A 392 3.51 12.99 9.22
C ASN A 392 3.36 13.81 10.50
N PRO A 393 2.20 14.46 10.72
CA PRO A 393 2.00 15.35 11.86
C PRO A 393 2.13 14.58 13.19
N PRO A 394 2.87 15.09 14.19
CA PRO A 394 3.03 14.40 15.47
C PRO A 394 1.72 14.11 16.21
N THR A 395 0.67 14.89 15.94
CA THR A 395 -0.65 14.76 16.57
C THR A 395 -1.56 13.78 15.84
N LEU A 396 -1.24 13.39 14.60
CA LEU A 396 -2.04 12.49 13.76
C LEU A 396 -1.25 11.21 13.48
N ASN A 397 -1.02 10.43 14.54
CA ASN A 397 -0.31 9.16 14.46
C ASN A 397 -0.89 8.26 13.36
N GLY A 398 -0.08 8.01 12.32
CA GLY A 398 -0.42 7.11 11.22
C GLY A 398 -1.04 7.77 9.99
N VAL A 399 -1.07 9.11 9.92
CA VAL A 399 -1.48 9.87 8.72
C VAL A 399 -0.25 10.42 8.01
N LEU A 400 -0.04 10.03 6.76
CA LEU A 400 0.97 10.63 5.88
C LEU A 400 0.28 11.59 4.90
N MET A 401 0.67 12.86 4.95
CA MET A 401 0.31 13.87 3.96
C MET A 401 1.35 13.85 2.83
N LYS A 402 0.89 13.97 1.58
CA LYS A 402 1.68 14.00 0.35
C LYS A 402 1.24 15.17 -0.51
#